data_AF-A0A829QCL2-F1
#
_entry.id   AF-A0A829QCL2-F1
#
_cell.length_a   1.000
_cell.length_b   1.000
_cell.length_c   1.000
_cell.angle_alpha   90.00
_cell.angle_beta   90.00
_cell.angle_gamma   90.00
#
_symmetry.space_group_name_H-M   'P 1'
#
loop_
_entity.id
_entity.type
_entity.pdbx_description
1 polymer ?
#
loop_
_entity_poly.entity_id
_entity_poly.type
_entity_poly.pdbx_seq_one_letter_code
_entity_poly.pdbx_strand_id
1 'polypeptide(L)'
;MTIPWRGIGRMIGQTIEPTTGARLKGTGRCLNFIGIDRYTLTEDFKITHIDTDWDMLYGAAQLTGLGPLVRSRSLQKIGLRAAGLVAPAFRLATLLTAR
;
A
#
# COMPACT_ATOMS: atom_id res chain seq x y z
N MET A 1 18.11 -6.33 -0.28
CA MET A 1 18.04 -4.84 -0.38
C MET A 1 16.58 -4.42 -0.36
N THR A 2 16.23 -3.31 0.30
CA THR A 2 14.84 -2.83 0.39
C THR A 2 14.74 -1.42 -0.18
N ILE A 3 13.90 -1.22 -1.20
CA ILE A 3 13.78 0.06 -1.90
C ILE A 3 12.32 0.53 -1.84
N PRO A 4 12.03 1.69 -1.21
CA PRO A 4 10.73 2.31 -1.33
C PRO A 4 10.59 2.92 -2.72
N TRP A 5 9.41 2.79 -3.32
CA TRP A 5 9.17 3.34 -4.64
C TRP A 5 7.73 3.78 -4.84
N ARG A 6 7.55 4.61 -5.86
CA ARG A 6 6.25 5.07 -6.34
C ARG A 6 6.19 4.82 -7.83
N GLY A 7 5.05 4.31 -8.29
CA GLY A 7 4.84 4.04 -9.71
C GLY A 7 3.42 4.30 -10.16
N ILE A 8 3.23 4.18 -11.47
CA ILE A 8 1.94 4.20 -12.14
C ILE A 8 1.83 2.90 -12.92
N GLY A 9 0.74 2.16 -12.69
CA GLY A 9 0.47 0.90 -13.36
C GLY A 9 -0.92 0.90 -13.96
N ARG A 10 -1.08 0.22 -15.09
CA ARG A 10 -2.40 -0.03 -15.67
C ARG A 10 -2.92 -1.36 -15.14
N MET A 11 -4.11 -1.34 -14.54
CA MET A 11 -4.69 -2.53 -13.94
C MET A 11 -5.49 -3.31 -15.00
N ILE A 12 -4.76 -4.06 -15.83
CA ILE A 12 -5.31 -4.82 -16.97
C ILE A 12 -5.66 -6.27 -16.61
N GLY A 13 -4.95 -6.87 -15.65
CA GLY A 13 -5.20 -8.25 -15.19
C GLY A 13 -6.14 -8.33 -13.99
N GLN A 14 -6.59 -9.54 -13.68
CA GLN A 14 -7.29 -9.81 -12.42
C GLN A 14 -6.27 -9.93 -11.28
N THR A 15 -6.52 -9.25 -10.17
CA THR A 15 -5.76 -9.42 -8.92
C THR A 15 -6.56 -10.33 -7.99
N ILE A 16 -5.87 -11.27 -7.35
CA ILE A 16 -6.43 -12.14 -6.30
C ILE A 16 -5.62 -11.85 -5.05
N GLU A 17 -6.29 -11.39 -3.99
CA GLU A 17 -5.62 -11.20 -2.70
C GLU A 17 -5.38 -12.59 -2.07
N PRO A 18 -4.13 -12.93 -1.71
CA PRO A 18 -3.75 -14.29 -1.34
C PRO A 18 -4.35 -14.78 -0.01
N THR A 19 -4.71 -13.88 0.91
CA THR A 19 -5.19 -14.23 2.27
C THR A 19 -6.69 -14.52 2.32
N THR A 20 -7.48 -13.69 1.63
CA THR A 20 -8.95 -13.65 1.65
C THR A 20 -9.55 -14.26 0.39
N GLY A 21 -8.75 -14.45 -0.67
CA GLY A 21 -9.22 -14.86 -1.98
C GLY A 21 -10.05 -13.79 -2.72
N ALA A 22 -10.11 -12.57 -2.19
CA ALA A 22 -10.85 -11.48 -2.79
C ALA A 22 -10.34 -11.20 -4.21
N ARG A 23 -11.27 -11.11 -5.16
CA ARG A 23 -10.95 -10.93 -6.58
C ARG A 23 -11.26 -9.51 -7.00
N LEU A 24 -10.31 -8.89 -7.67
CA LEU A 24 -10.40 -7.56 -8.21
C LEU A 24 -10.22 -7.64 -9.73
N LYS A 25 -11.29 -7.38 -10.47
CA LYS A 25 -11.23 -7.39 -11.95
C LYS A 25 -10.36 -6.26 -12.46
N GLY A 26 -9.57 -6.54 -13.50
CA GLY A 26 -8.83 -5.52 -14.23
C GLY A 26 -9.79 -4.47 -14.77
N THR A 27 -9.58 -3.21 -14.37
CA THR A 27 -10.44 -2.09 -14.77
C THR A 27 -9.92 -1.35 -16.00
N GLY A 28 -8.70 -1.68 -16.46
CA GLY A 28 -7.99 -0.95 -17.51
C GLY A 28 -7.57 0.48 -17.11
N ARG A 29 -7.84 0.90 -15.86
CA ARG A 29 -7.51 2.22 -15.34
C ARG A 29 -6.05 2.26 -14.89
N CYS A 30 -5.45 3.44 -15.03
CA CYS A 30 -4.14 3.72 -14.43
C CYS A 30 -4.33 4.01 -12.94
N LEU A 31 -3.52 3.36 -12.11
CA LEU A 31 -3.47 3.56 -10.67
C LEU A 31 -2.08 4.06 -10.31
N ASN A 32 -2.02 5.01 -9.38
CA ASN A 32 -0.77 5.27 -8.67
C ASN A 32 -0.65 4.21 -7.58
N PHE A 33 0.55 3.79 -7.26
CA PHE A 33 0.78 2.95 -6.10
C PHE A 33 2.06 3.38 -5.41
N ILE A 34 2.12 3.11 -4.12
CA ILE A 34 3.27 3.34 -3.26
C ILE A 34 3.59 1.97 -2.67
N GLY A 35 4.86 1.59 -2.69
CA GLY A 35 5.25 0.26 -2.31
C GLY A 35 6.69 0.17 -1.85
N ILE A 36 7.04 -1.04 -1.45
CA ILE A 36 8.38 -1.44 -1.06
C ILE A 36 8.71 -2.69 -1.84
N ASP A 37 9.85 -2.66 -2.53
CA ASP A 37 10.42 -3.86 -3.14
C ASP A 37 11.54 -4.39 -2.25
N ARG A 38 11.52 -5.69 -2.00
CA ARG A 38 12.60 -6.44 -1.36
C ARG A 38 13.29 -7.29 -2.41
N TYR A 39 14.53 -6.94 -2.68
CA TYR A 39 15.38 -7.62 -3.64
C TYR A 39 16.26 -8.64 -2.93
N THR A 40 16.17 -9.89 -3.36
CA THR A 40 17.14 -10.95 -3.03
C THR A 40 18.25 -10.90 -4.06
N LEU A 41 19.49 -10.77 -3.59
CA LEU A 41 20.67 -10.63 -4.42
C LEU A 41 21.60 -11.82 -4.23
N THR A 42 22.26 -12.26 -5.29
CA THR A 42 23.43 -13.14 -5.22
C THR A 42 24.66 -12.37 -4.72
N GLU A 43 25.73 -13.09 -4.39
CA GLU A 43 27.01 -12.48 -3.98
C GLU A 43 27.62 -11.59 -5.07
N ASP A 44 27.34 -11.86 -6.36
CA ASP A 44 27.72 -11.02 -7.50
C ASP A 44 26.67 -9.95 -7.85
N PHE A 45 25.81 -9.56 -6.90
CA PHE A 45 24.81 -8.50 -7.00
C PHE A 45 23.73 -8.69 -8.09
N LYS A 46 23.48 -9.92 -8.54
CA LYS A 46 22.35 -10.20 -9.45
C LYS A 46 21.05 -10.38 -8.67
N ILE A 47 19.97 -9.82 -9.19
CA ILE A 47 18.62 -9.97 -8.63
C ILE A 47 18.09 -11.36 -9.00
N THR A 48 17.75 -12.17 -8.00
CA THR A 48 17.12 -13.48 -8.21
C THR A 48 15.63 -13.47 -7.92
N HIS A 49 15.20 -12.62 -7.00
CA HIS A 49 13.81 -12.51 -6.59
C HIS A 49 13.48 -11.09 -6.14
N ILE A 50 12.24 -10.68 -6.40
CA ILE A 50 11.69 -9.39 -5.97
C ILE A 50 10.34 -9.67 -5.30
N ASP A 51 10.26 -9.39 -4.01
CA ASP A 51 8.98 -9.33 -3.30
C ASP A 51 8.50 -7.89 -3.26
N THR A 52 7.35 -7.63 -3.87
CA THR A 52 6.76 -6.30 -3.99
C THR A 52 5.52 -6.19 -3.13
N ASP A 53 5.56 -5.30 -2.14
CA ASP A 53 4.40 -4.94 -1.34
C ASP A 53 3.86 -3.58 -1.77
N TRP A 54 2.55 -3.50 -2.00
CA TRP A 54 1.85 -2.28 -2.34
C TRP A 54 0.92 -1.84 -1.21
N ASP A 55 0.73 -0.53 -1.09
CA ASP A 55 -0.37 0.01 -0.29
C ASP A 55 -1.72 -0.31 -0.97
N MET A 56 -2.31 -1.42 -0.54
CA MET A 56 -3.60 -1.92 -1.03
C MET A 56 -4.75 -0.97 -0.72
N LEU A 57 -4.70 -0.22 0.39
CA LEU A 57 -5.75 0.74 0.73
C LEU A 57 -5.74 1.92 -0.25
N TYR A 58 -4.55 2.43 -0.57
CA TYR A 58 -4.37 3.47 -1.59
C TYR A 58 -4.79 3.00 -2.98
N GLY A 59 -4.49 1.76 -3.34
CA GLY A 59 -4.94 1.12 -4.59
C GLY A 59 -6.46 0.98 -4.65
N ALA A 60 -7.08 0.42 -3.60
CA ALA A 60 -8.51 0.21 -3.50
C ALA A 60 -9.30 1.51 -3.58
N ALA A 61 -8.86 2.56 -2.86
CA ALA A 61 -9.51 3.87 -2.90
C ALA A 61 -9.53 4.49 -4.31
N GLN A 62 -8.48 4.28 -5.12
CA GLN A 62 -8.49 4.73 -6.51
C GLN A 62 -9.46 3.96 -7.38
N LEU A 63 -9.63 2.66 -7.12
CA LEU A 63 -10.52 1.79 -7.88
C LEU A 63 -11.99 2.03 -7.58
N THR A 64 -12.33 2.34 -6.34
CA THR A 64 -13.70 2.74 -5.94
C THR A 64 -14.06 4.16 -6.36
N GLY A 65 -13.17 4.87 -7.07
CA GLY A 65 -13.40 6.25 -7.53
C GLY A 65 -13.11 7.32 -6.49
N LEU A 66 -12.67 6.94 -5.28
CA LEU A 66 -12.25 7.87 -4.22
C LEU A 66 -10.82 8.39 -4.40
N GLY A 67 -10.13 7.99 -5.47
CA GLY A 67 -8.77 8.43 -5.82
C GLY A 67 -8.49 9.94 -5.67
N PRO A 68 -9.39 10.83 -6.12
CA PRO A 68 -9.22 12.28 -5.92
C PRO A 68 -9.19 12.71 -4.46
N LEU A 69 -9.98 12.06 -3.58
CA LEU A 69 -10.01 12.36 -2.15
C LEU A 69 -8.68 12.00 -1.49
N VAL A 70 -8.11 10.85 -1.84
CA VAL A 70 -6.80 10.41 -1.32
C VAL A 70 -5.65 11.30 -1.79
N ARG A 71 -5.85 12.08 -2.87
CA ARG A 71 -4.89 13.07 -3.37
C ARG A 71 -5.13 14.48 -2.83
N SER A 72 -6.23 14.73 -2.12
CA SER A 72 -6.54 16.04 -1.55
C SER A 72 -5.53 16.40 -0.46
N ARG A 73 -4.76 17.46 -0.67
CA ARG A 73 -3.74 17.94 0.28
C ARG A 73 -4.35 18.28 1.64
N SER A 74 -5.56 18.85 1.66
CA SER A 74 -6.26 19.21 2.90
C SER A 74 -6.65 17.96 3.68
N LEU A 75 -7.23 16.96 3.00
CA LEU A 75 -7.59 15.69 3.64
C LEU A 75 -6.35 14.91 4.12
N GLN A 76 -5.27 14.90 3.33
CA GLN A 76 -4.00 14.29 3.75
C GLN A 76 -3.43 14.95 5.00
N LYS A 77 -3.43 16.29 5.09
CA LYS A 77 -2.97 17.01 6.29
C LYS A 77 -3.80 16.66 7.52
N ILE A 78 -5.13 16.64 7.37
CA ILE A 78 -6.04 16.29 8.48
C ILE A 78 -5.82 14.84 8.89
N GLY A 79 -5.79 13.91 7.92
CA GLY A 79 -5.56 12.49 8.16
C GLY A 79 -4.23 12.21 8.85
N LEU A 80 -3.14 12.86 8.43
CA LEU A 80 -1.83 12.72 9.07
C LEU A 80 -1.83 13.24 10.52
N ARG A 81 -2.50 14.37 10.79
CA ARG A 81 -2.64 14.89 12.15
C ARG A 81 -3.48 13.95 13.03
N ALA A 82 -4.60 13.47 12.51
CA ALA A 82 -5.46 12.51 13.20
C ALA A 82 -4.69 11.21 13.50
N ALA A 83 -3.98 10.66 12.52
CA ALA A 83 -3.16 9.46 12.69
C ALA A 83 -2.05 9.67 13.73
N GLY A 84 -1.38 10.83 13.72
CA GLY A 84 -0.35 11.18 14.70
C GLY A 84 -0.88 11.24 16.14
N LEU A 85 -2.16 11.59 16.34
CA LEU A 85 -2.81 11.62 17.65
C LEU A 85 -3.35 10.24 18.07
N VAL A 86 -3.92 9.49 17.12
CA VAL A 86 -4.57 8.20 17.39
C VAL A 86 -3.54 7.08 17.55
N ALA A 87 -2.47 7.06 16.75
CA ALA A 87 -1.47 6.00 16.79
C ALA A 87 -0.82 5.79 18.18
N PRO A 88 -0.38 6.81 18.94
CA PRO A 88 0.18 6.59 20.26
C PRO A 88 -0.86 6.07 21.26
N ALA A 89 -2.09 6.58 21.23
CA ALA A 89 -3.18 6.11 22.08
C ALA A 89 -3.54 4.65 21.77
N PHE A 90 -3.64 4.31 20.49
CA PHE A 90 -3.90 2.95 20.04
C PHE A 90 -2.78 2.00 20.47
N ARG A 91 -1.50 2.35 20.22
CA ARG A 91 -0.35 1.53 20.64
C ARG A 91 -0.34 1.30 22.15
N LEU A 92 -0.63 2.33 22.95
CA LEU A 92 -0.72 2.21 24.40
C LEU A 92 -1.85 1.25 24.80
N ALA A 93 -3.03 1.40 24.20
CA ALA A 93 -4.16 0.51 24.45
C ALA A 93 -3.81 -0.94 24.10
N THR A 94 -3.21 -1.19 22.92
CA THR A 94 -2.83 -2.55 22.50
C THR A 94 -1.82 -3.18 23.45
N LEU A 95 -0.82 -2.42 23.91
CA LEU A 95 0.16 -2.90 24.89
C LEU A 95 -0.48 -3.27 26.24
N LEU A 96 -1.56 -2.58 26.63
CA LEU A 96 -2.28 -2.84 27.87
C LEU A 96 -3.27 -4.02 27.75
N THR A 97 -3.85 -4.22 26.57
CA THR A 97 -4.88 -5.27 26.34
C THR A 97 -4.33 -6.58 25.79
N ALA A 98 -3.14 -6.59 25.20
CA ALA A 98 -2.52 -7.80 24.63
C ALA A 98 -1.72 -8.64 25.66
N ARG A 99 -2.07 -8.54 26.95
CA ARG A 99 -1.57 -9.45 28.00
C ARG A 99 -2.37 -10.74 28.04
#